data_AF-A0A0N4X521-F1
#
_entry.id   AF-A0A0N4X521-F1
#
_cell.length_a   1.000
_cell.length_b   1.000
_cell.length_c   1.000
_cell.angle_alpha   90.00
_cell.angle_beta   90.00
_cell.angle_gamma   90.00
#
_symmetry.space_group_name_H-M   'P 1'
#
loop_
_entity.id
_entity.type
_entity.pdbx_description
1 polymer ?
#
loop_
_entity_poly.entity_id
_entity_poly.type
_entity_poly.pdbx_seq_one_letter_code
_entity_poly.pdbx_strand_id
1 'polypeptide(L)'
;MVTALGAYAVERARNIARQADVIAALSLDVLKGTTRAYDPDIHKIRPHKGQNLSALRLRSLLHSDANPSQIAESHRYCNKVQDAYTLRCVPQVMFLSCLGQGKLG
;
A
#
# COMPACT_ATOMS: atom_id res chain seq x y z
N MET A 1 26.13 20.27 -8.24
CA MET A 1 25.63 19.35 -9.29
C MET A 1 25.03 18.08 -8.70
N VAL A 2 25.78 17.31 -7.90
CA VAL A 2 25.30 16.05 -7.27
C VAL A 2 24.04 16.24 -6.40
N THR A 3 23.98 17.34 -5.64
CA THR A 3 22.81 17.70 -4.81
C THR A 3 21.53 17.94 -5.61
N ALA A 4 21.61 18.62 -6.75
CA ALA A 4 20.46 18.89 -7.60
C ALA A 4 19.92 17.61 -8.25
N LEU A 5 20.81 16.72 -8.73
CA LEU A 5 20.44 15.42 -9.28
C LEU A 5 19.81 14.52 -8.20
N GLY A 6 20.36 14.52 -6.99
CA GLY A 6 19.82 13.78 -5.85
C GLY A 6 18.42 14.26 -5.45
N ALA A 7 18.20 15.58 -5.41
CA ALA A 7 16.88 16.15 -5.11
C ALA A 7 15.83 15.73 -6.15
N TYR A 8 16.17 15.79 -7.44
CA TYR A 8 15.29 15.35 -8.52
C TYR A 8 15.00 13.85 -8.47
N ALA A 9 16.00 13.02 -8.20
CA ALA A 9 15.83 11.57 -8.07
C ALA A 9 14.89 11.20 -6.90
N VAL A 10 15.01 11.88 -5.76
CA VAL A 10 14.13 11.66 -4.59
C VAL A 10 12.69 12.06 -4.90
N GLU A 11 12.48 13.18 -5.58
CA GLU A 11 11.14 13.62 -6.00
C GLU A 11 10.46 12.57 -6.89
N ARG A 12 11.18 12.12 -7.92
CA ARG A 12 10.72 11.08 -8.86
C ARG A 12 10.41 9.77 -8.15
N ALA A 13 11.30 9.32 -7.26
CA ALA A 13 11.12 8.10 -6.49
C ALA A 13 9.87 8.16 -5.61
N ARG A 14 9.56 9.32 -5.01
CA ARG A 14 8.32 9.50 -4.22
C ARG A 14 7.07 9.36 -5.08
N ASN A 15 7.06 9.92 -6.28
CA ASN A 15 5.92 9.80 -7.19
C ASN A 15 5.71 8.35 -7.65
N ILE A 16 6.79 7.67 -8.02
CA ILE A 16 6.75 6.26 -8.41
C ILE A 16 6.26 5.39 -7.24
N ALA A 17 6.72 5.64 -6.02
CA ALA A 17 6.28 4.87 -4.85
C ALA A 17 4.76 5.00 -4.60
N ARG A 18 4.19 6.20 -4.77
CA ARG A 18 2.72 6.41 -4.67
C ARG A 18 1.97 5.69 -5.79
N GLN A 19 2.48 5.75 -7.02
CA GLN A 19 1.85 5.04 -8.14
C GLN A 19 1.90 3.52 -7.95
N ALA A 20 3.00 3.01 -7.39
CA ALA A 20 3.15 1.60 -7.09
C ALA A 20 2.15 1.11 -6.03
N ASP A 21 1.84 1.91 -5.00
CA ASP A 21 0.75 1.61 -4.06
C ASP A 21 -0.60 1.44 -4.81
N VAL A 22 -0.91 2.30 -5.77
CA VAL A 22 -2.16 2.22 -6.57
C VAL A 22 -2.18 0.98 -7.46
N ILE A 23 -1.09 0.70 -8.17
CA ILE A 23 -0.98 -0.46 -9.05
C ILE A 23 -1.07 -1.76 -8.25
N ALA A 24 -0.48 -1.80 -7.05
CA ALA A 24 -0.58 -2.94 -6.15
C ALA A 24 -2.02 -3.18 -5.68
N ALA A 25 -2.77 -2.12 -5.32
CA ALA A 25 -4.18 -2.24 -4.98
C ALA A 25 -5.01 -2.80 -6.16
N LEU A 26 -4.82 -2.27 -7.37
CA LEU A 26 -5.51 -2.78 -8.57
C LEU A 26 -5.15 -4.25 -8.86
N SER A 27 -3.87 -4.61 -8.69
CA SER A 27 -3.40 -5.97 -8.90
C SER A 27 -4.03 -6.94 -7.89
N LEU A 28 -4.12 -6.53 -6.62
CA LEU A 28 -4.80 -7.31 -5.58
C LEU A 28 -6.28 -7.50 -5.92
N ASP A 29 -6.95 -6.43 -6.34
CA ASP A 29 -8.38 -6.45 -6.65
C ASP A 29 -8.69 -7.41 -7.80
N VAL A 30 -7.96 -7.31 -8.92
CA VAL A 30 -8.11 -8.20 -10.08
C VAL A 30 -7.77 -9.66 -9.76
N LEU A 31 -6.74 -9.90 -8.93
CA LEU A 31 -6.35 -11.24 -8.50
C LEU A 31 -7.23 -11.81 -7.40
N LYS A 32 -8.25 -11.06 -6.97
CA LYS A 32 -9.17 -11.42 -5.88
C LYS A 32 -8.40 -11.73 -4.59
N GLY A 33 -7.44 -10.89 -4.24
CA GLY A 33 -6.65 -11.05 -3.03
C GLY A 33 -7.43 -10.74 -1.76
N THR A 34 -6.93 -11.23 -0.63
CA THR A 34 -7.47 -10.93 0.70
C THR A 34 -6.94 -9.61 1.24
N THR A 35 -7.84 -8.79 1.74
CA THR A 35 -7.50 -7.50 2.34
C THR A 35 -7.06 -7.59 3.80
N ARG A 36 -7.18 -8.79 4.41
CA ARG A 36 -6.83 -9.06 5.82
C ARG A 36 -5.36 -8.78 6.13
N ALA A 37 -4.48 -8.90 5.15
CA ALA A 37 -3.04 -8.65 5.31
C ALA A 37 -2.70 -7.17 5.58
N TYR A 38 -3.60 -6.25 5.23
CA TYR A 38 -3.43 -4.80 5.37
C TYR A 38 -4.15 -4.25 6.60
N ASP A 39 -4.50 -5.12 7.56
CA ASP A 39 -5.19 -4.69 8.76
C ASP A 39 -4.28 -3.82 9.64
N PRO A 40 -4.74 -2.65 10.12
CA PRO A 40 -3.93 -1.78 10.97
C PRO A 40 -3.39 -2.50 12.22
N ASP A 41 -4.09 -3.51 12.75
CA ASP A 41 -3.62 -4.22 13.93
C ASP A 41 -2.37 -5.06 13.67
N ILE A 42 -2.20 -5.59 12.45
CA ILE A 42 -0.97 -6.29 12.03
C ILE A 42 0.21 -5.32 11.97
N HIS A 43 -0.05 -4.09 11.51
CA HIS A 43 0.98 -3.07 11.34
C HIS A 43 1.33 -2.36 12.65
N LYS A 44 0.42 -2.34 13.65
CA LYS A 44 0.72 -1.86 15.01
C LYS A 44 1.80 -2.68 15.71
N ILE A 45 1.90 -3.99 15.43
CA ILE A 45 2.91 -4.89 16.02
C ILE A 45 4.33 -4.50 15.55
N ARG A 46 4.46 -3.92 14.33
CA ARG A 46 5.73 -3.43 13.77
C ARG A 46 5.57 -1.99 13.28
N PRO A 47 5.69 -0.98 14.17
CA PRO A 47 5.28 0.39 13.90
C PRO A 47 6.29 1.16 13.03
N HIS A 48 6.54 0.68 11.82
CA HIS A 48 7.29 1.43 10.82
C HIS A 48 6.35 2.43 10.15
N LYS A 49 6.66 3.73 10.27
CA LYS A 49 5.82 4.82 9.72
C LYS A 49 5.48 4.60 8.25
N GLY A 50 6.45 4.22 7.43
CA GLY A 50 6.24 3.97 6.00
C GLY A 50 5.32 2.80 5.70
N GLN A 51 5.45 1.72 6.46
CA GLN A 51 4.61 0.55 6.34
C GLN A 51 3.15 0.88 6.70
N ASN A 52 2.93 1.58 7.81
CA ASN A 52 1.58 2.00 8.22
C ASN A 52 0.92 2.89 7.17
N LEU A 53 1.69 3.79 6.56
CA LEU A 53 1.17 4.74 5.58
C LEU A 53 0.83 4.07 4.25
N SER A 54 1.66 3.13 3.77
CA SER A 54 1.34 2.31 2.58
C SER A 54 0.12 1.41 2.84
N ALA A 55 0.05 0.75 3.99
CA ALA A 55 -1.10 -0.08 4.38
C ALA A 55 -2.40 0.73 4.44
N LEU A 56 -2.38 1.94 5.00
CA LEU A 56 -3.54 2.83 5.05
C LEU A 56 -4.01 3.21 3.64
N ARG A 57 -3.08 3.54 2.73
CA ARG A 57 -3.42 3.88 1.33
C ARG A 57 -4.03 2.69 0.59
N LEU A 58 -3.40 1.53 0.66
CA LEU A 58 -3.92 0.31 0.05
C LEU A 58 -5.33 0.01 0.57
N ARG A 59 -5.55 0.11 1.89
CA ARG A 59 -6.87 -0.10 2.48
C ARG A 59 -7.89 0.94 2.00
N SER A 60 -7.51 2.21 1.89
CA SER A 60 -8.39 3.27 1.39
C SER A 60 -8.79 3.08 -0.08
N LEU A 61 -7.91 2.46 -0.88
CA LEU A 61 -8.18 2.15 -2.28
C LEU A 61 -9.06 0.90 -2.43
N LEU A 62 -8.88 -0.10 -1.56
CA LEU A 62 -9.57 -1.38 -1.64
C LEU A 62 -10.94 -1.37 -0.94
N HIS A 63 -11.12 -0.56 0.10
CA HIS A 63 -12.37 -0.40 0.85
C HIS A 63 -12.80 1.07 0.89
N SER A 64 -12.89 1.70 -0.28
CA SER A 64 -13.47 3.03 -0.35
C SER A 64 -14.98 2.94 -0.13
N ASP A 65 -15.49 3.63 0.90
CA ASP A 65 -16.94 3.73 1.16
C ASP A 65 -17.70 4.42 0.02
N ALA A 66 -17.00 5.26 -0.77
CA ALA A 66 -17.60 5.99 -1.88
C ALA A 66 -17.75 5.15 -3.17
N ASN A 67 -16.90 4.13 -3.37
CA ASN A 67 -16.99 3.22 -4.51
C ASN A 67 -16.38 1.85 -4.16
N PRO A 68 -17.14 0.96 -3.51
CA PRO A 68 -16.64 -0.36 -3.12
C PRO A 68 -16.39 -1.22 -4.37
N SER A 69 -15.26 -1.94 -4.39
CA SER A 69 -14.99 -2.90 -5.46
C SER A 69 -15.94 -4.09 -5.36
N GLN A 70 -16.71 -4.31 -6.43
CA GLN A 70 -17.56 -5.49 -6.58
C GLN A 70 -16.73 -6.78 -6.67
N ILE A 71 -15.48 -6.69 -7.14
CA ILE A 71 -14.57 -7.83 -7.24
C ILE A 71 -14.09 -8.23 -5.85
N ALA A 72 -13.69 -7.27 -5.02
CA ALA A 72 -13.34 -7.50 -3.62
C ALA A 72 -14.52 -8.10 -2.83
N GLU A 73 -15.74 -7.60 -3.02
CA GLU A 73 -16.95 -8.17 -2.41
C GLU A 73 -17.22 -9.61 -2.86
N SER A 74 -17.08 -9.92 -4.15
CA SER A 74 -17.29 -11.26 -4.70
C SER A 74 -16.38 -12.33 -4.07
N HIS A 75 -15.25 -11.91 -3.52
CA HIS A 75 -14.24 -12.79 -2.95
C HIS A 75 -14.06 -12.61 -1.43
N ARG A 76 -14.97 -11.88 -0.77
CA ARG A 76 -14.97 -11.66 0.68
C ARG A 76 -14.97 -12.97 1.47
N TYR A 77 -15.64 -14.01 0.95
CA TYR A 77 -15.79 -15.33 1.58
C TYR A 77 -15.05 -16.46 0.84
N CYS A 78 -13.85 -16.19 0.33
CA CYS A 78 -13.04 -17.24 -0.29
C CYS A 78 -12.28 -18.09 0.73
N ASN A 79 -12.13 -19.38 0.44
CA ASN A 79 -11.33 -20.35 1.19
C ASN A 79 -9.80 -20.07 1.17
N LYS A 80 -9.36 -19.04 0.44
CA LYS A 80 -7.94 -18.68 0.32
C LYS A 80 -7.49 -17.92 1.56
N VAL A 81 -6.68 -18.58 2.39
CA VAL A 81 -6.24 -18.04 3.69
C VAL A 81 -5.18 -16.94 3.53
N GLN A 82 -4.28 -17.07 2.55
CA GLN A 82 -3.20 -16.11 2.30
C GLN A 82 -2.92 -15.95 0.80
N ASP A 83 -2.52 -14.74 0.42
CA ASP A 83 -2.01 -14.45 -0.91
C ASP A 83 -0.51 -14.67 -1.04
N ALA A 84 -0.04 -14.68 -2.28
CA ALA A 84 1.37 -14.67 -2.60
C ALA A 84 2.10 -13.51 -1.90
N TYR A 85 3.35 -13.75 -1.53
CA TYR A 85 4.17 -12.80 -0.78
C TYR A 85 4.28 -11.44 -1.49
N THR A 86 4.33 -11.44 -2.83
CA THR A 86 4.39 -10.24 -3.68
C THR A 86 3.23 -9.28 -3.46
N LEU A 87 2.06 -9.77 -3.04
CA LEU A 87 0.88 -8.96 -2.72
C LEU A 87 0.78 -8.72 -1.22
N ARG A 88 0.93 -9.78 -0.42
CA ARG A 88 0.77 -9.73 1.04
C ARG A 88 1.77 -8.77 1.71
N CYS A 89 2.98 -8.69 1.17
CA CYS A 89 4.08 -7.95 1.77
C CYS A 89 4.37 -6.60 1.10
N VAL A 90 3.44 -6.09 0.28
CA VAL A 90 3.59 -4.77 -0.36
C VAL A 90 3.87 -3.66 0.67
N PRO A 91 3.12 -3.50 1.79
CA PRO A 91 3.40 -2.44 2.75
C PRO A 91 4.79 -2.56 3.40
N GLN A 92 5.24 -3.80 3.64
CA GLN A 92 6.52 -4.10 4.27
C GLN A 92 7.69 -3.74 3.34
N VAL A 93 7.51 -3.91 2.04
CA VAL A 93 8.55 -3.63 1.02
C VAL A 93 8.46 -2.17 0.55
N MET A 94 7.26 -1.65 0.34
CA MET A 94 6.96 -0.32 -0.21
C MET A 94 6.80 0.75 0.89
N PHE A 95 7.79 0.87 1.78
CA PHE A 95 7.74 1.87 2.87
C PHE A 95 8.42 3.21 2.52
N LEU A 96 9.04 3.32 1.34
CA LEU A 96 9.78 4.50 0.88
C LEU A 96 8.89 5.75 0.71
N SER A 97 7.58 5.54 0.56
CA SER A 97 6.57 6.60 0.41
C SER A 97 6.46 7.55 1.62
N CYS A 98 7.14 7.26 2.73
CA CYS A 98 7.20 8.09 3.94
C CYS A 98 8.25 9.21 3.89
N LEU A 99 9.21 9.17 2.95
CA LEU A 99 10.23 10.22 2.83
C LEU A 99 9.55 11.55 2.46
N GLY A 100 9.45 12.46 3.44
CA GLY A 100 8.88 13.80 3.26
C GLY A 100 7.45 14.00 3.78
N GLN A 101 6.88 13.06 4.54
CA GLN A 101 5.68 13.29 5.37
C GLN A 101 6.06 13.50 6.85
N GLY A 102 7.13 14.26 7.08
CA GLY A 102 7.48 14.76 8.41
C GLY A 102 6.80 16.10 8.64
N LYS A 103 5.87 16.14 9.60
CA LYS A 103 5.10 17.30 10.10
C LYS A 103 3.99 17.83 9.18
N LEU A 104 2.81 17.23 9.27
CA LEU A 104 1.57 18.00 9.48
C LEU A 104 0.94 17.44 10.77
N GLY A 105 1.22 18.12 11.86
CA GLY A 105 0.79 17.86 13.23
C GLY A 105 1.28 19.01 14.08
#